data_AF-A0A372EV74-F1
#
_entry.id   AF-A0A372EV74-F1
#
_cell.length_a   1.000
_cell.length_b   1.000
_cell.length_c   1.000
_cell.angle_alpha   90.00
_cell.angle_beta   90.00
_cell.angle_gamma   90.00
#
_symmetry.space_group_name_H-M   'P 1'
#
loop_
_entity.id
_entity.type
_entity.pdbx_description
1 polymer ?
#
loop_
_entity_poly.entity_id
_entity_poly.type
_entity_poly.pdbx_seq_one_letter_code
_entity_poly.pdbx_strand_id
1 'polypeptide(L)'
;MAAAIDVSDRTYKYYEQEKRELPALAAVKISEAFNITLEWLLTGKGGIHKTDDPELSEQCSMAVLVEDQTRQTNLPIVKLAKIIGFVAAQAAQTGETPEAVAKKYFDTLD
;
A
#
# COMPACT_ATOMS: atom_id res chain seq x y z
N MET A 1 11.53 -12.43 8.45
CA MET A 1 12.24 -11.28 7.84
C MET A 1 13.53 -11.72 7.14
N ALA A 2 14.39 -12.53 7.77
CA ALA A 2 15.59 -13.09 7.13
C ALA A 2 15.29 -13.85 5.82
N ALA A 3 14.22 -14.66 5.78
CA ALA A 3 13.77 -15.36 4.57
C ALA A 3 13.32 -14.43 3.43
N ALA A 4 12.79 -13.23 3.74
CA ALA A 4 12.30 -12.29 2.73
C ALA A 4 13.46 -11.63 1.94
N ILE A 5 14.68 -11.71 2.46
CA ILE A 5 15.88 -11.16 1.80
C ILE A 5 16.95 -12.20 1.53
N ASP A 6 16.61 -13.48 1.63
CA ASP A 6 17.49 -14.60 1.32
C ASP A 6 18.81 -14.55 2.12
N VAL A 7 18.70 -14.27 3.43
CA VAL A 7 19.85 -14.31 4.36
C VAL A 7 19.56 -15.24 5.53
N SER A 8 20.63 -15.78 6.14
CA SER A 8 20.49 -16.57 7.37
C SER A 8 19.96 -15.72 8.53
N ASP A 9 19.21 -16.32 9.45
CA ASP A 9 18.72 -15.65 10.66
C ASP A 9 19.84 -15.02 11.49
N ARG A 10 21.02 -15.68 11.53
CA ARG A 10 22.20 -15.15 12.22
C ARG A 10 22.68 -13.86 11.56
N THR A 11 22.76 -13.84 10.23
CA THR A 11 23.16 -12.65 9.48
C THR A 11 22.16 -11.52 9.68
N TYR A 12 20.87 -11.85 9.64
CA TYR A 12 19.80 -10.88 9.87
C TYR A 12 19.91 -10.21 11.25
N LYS A 13 20.11 -10.99 12.31
CA LYS A 13 20.32 -10.46 13.67
C LYS A 13 21.53 -9.54 13.79
N TYR A 14 22.58 -9.73 12.98
CA TYR A 14 23.72 -8.83 12.99
C TYR A 14 23.41 -7.47 12.36
N TYR A 15 22.48 -7.42 11.40
CA TYR A 15 21.96 -6.15 10.89
C TYR A 15 21.14 -5.43 11.96
N GLU A 16 20.23 -6.14 12.65
CA GLU A 16 19.40 -5.55 13.72
C GLU A 16 20.20 -5.03 14.91
N GLN A 17 21.34 -5.67 15.21
CA GLN A 17 22.22 -5.28 16.31
C GLN A 17 23.31 -4.28 15.92
N GLU A 18 23.27 -3.75 14.70
CA GLU A 18 24.29 -2.85 14.14
C GLU A 18 25.72 -3.43 14.15
N LYS A 19 25.83 -4.77 14.29
CA LYS A 19 27.11 -5.49 14.25
C LYS A 19 27.66 -5.62 12.83
N ARG A 20 26.82 -5.36 11.83
CA ARG A 20 27.15 -5.38 10.42
C ARG A 20 26.26 -4.40 9.67
N GLU A 21 26.81 -3.67 8.72
CA GLU A 21 26.01 -2.84 7.81
C GLU A 21 25.07 -3.68 6.95
N LEU A 22 23.85 -3.18 6.74
CA LEU A 22 22.87 -3.76 5.84
C LEU A 22 23.29 -3.51 4.38
N PRO A 23 23.55 -4.55 3.57
CA PRO A 23 23.90 -4.36 2.17
C PRO A 23 22.77 -3.65 1.40
N ALA A 24 23.13 -2.73 0.49
CA ALA A 24 22.15 -1.96 -0.28
C ALA A 24 21.12 -2.84 -1.01
N LEU A 25 21.56 -3.95 -1.62
CA LEU A 25 20.65 -4.88 -2.30
C LEU A 25 19.66 -5.55 -1.32
N ALA A 26 20.10 -5.85 -0.09
CA ALA A 26 19.20 -6.38 0.93
C ALA A 26 18.18 -5.31 1.36
N ALA A 27 18.62 -4.05 1.50
CA ALA A 27 17.72 -2.93 1.80
C ALA A 27 16.64 -2.74 0.71
N VAL A 28 17.01 -2.83 -0.56
CA VAL A 28 16.05 -2.80 -1.69
C VAL A 28 15.05 -3.95 -1.61
N LYS A 29 15.50 -5.18 -1.38
CA LYS A 29 14.60 -6.34 -1.23
C LYS A 29 13.63 -6.18 -0.05
N ILE A 30 14.08 -5.63 1.09
CA ILE A 30 13.17 -5.31 2.21
C ILE A 30 12.17 -4.22 1.79
N SER A 31 12.65 -3.17 1.13
CA SER A 31 11.82 -2.06 0.65
C SER A 31 10.68 -2.55 -0.25
N GLU A 32 10.98 -3.42 -1.21
CA GLU A 32 10.00 -4.01 -2.12
C GLU A 32 9.07 -5.00 -1.41
N ALA A 33 9.62 -5.93 -0.61
CA ALA A 33 8.83 -6.96 0.06
C ALA A 33 7.81 -6.40 1.07
N PHE A 34 8.10 -5.23 1.64
CA PHE A 34 7.24 -4.59 2.65
C PHE A 34 6.60 -3.29 2.15
N ASN A 35 6.75 -2.95 0.87
CA ASN A 35 6.21 -1.75 0.25
C ASN A 35 6.56 -0.43 1.00
N ILE A 36 7.76 -0.34 1.56
CA ILE A 36 8.28 0.81 2.32
C ILE A 36 9.36 1.53 1.53
N THR A 37 9.50 2.85 1.67
CA THR A 37 10.61 3.57 1.02
C THR A 37 11.95 3.21 1.67
N LEU A 38 13.03 3.30 0.88
CA LEU A 38 14.40 3.15 1.41
C LEU A 38 14.71 4.20 2.48
N GLU A 39 14.18 5.43 2.34
CA GLU A 39 14.30 6.48 3.35
C GLU A 39 13.72 6.01 4.68
N TRP A 40 12.51 5.41 4.66
CA TRP A 40 11.86 4.88 5.86
C TRP A 40 12.68 3.77 6.48
N LEU A 41 13.16 2.83 5.65
CA LEU A 41 13.97 1.71 6.13
C LEU A 41 15.28 2.15 6.78
N LEU A 42 15.96 3.15 6.21
CA LEU A 42 17.31 3.54 6.64
C LEU A 42 17.31 4.59 7.76
N THR A 43 16.27 5.42 7.84
CA THR A 43 16.27 6.60 8.73
C THR A 43 15.10 6.63 9.71
N GLY A 44 14.12 5.74 9.54
CA GLY A 44 12.83 5.81 10.24
C GLY A 44 11.95 6.99 9.82
N LYS A 45 12.36 7.77 8.80
CA LYS A 45 11.61 8.90 8.24
C LYS A 45 11.17 8.57 6.82
N GLY A 46 9.96 8.98 6.42
CA GLY A 46 9.39 8.64 5.12
C GLY A 46 8.08 7.85 5.29
N GLY A 47 7.70 7.04 4.30
CA GLY A 47 6.46 6.29 4.34
C GLY A 47 6.50 5.03 3.50
N ILE A 48 5.32 4.49 3.23
CA ILE A 48 5.10 3.43 2.24
C ILE A 48 5.32 3.98 0.82
N HIS A 49 5.79 3.13 -0.10
CA HIS A 49 5.88 3.50 -1.51
C HIS A 49 4.50 3.94 -1.99
N LYS A 50 4.43 5.14 -2.57
CA LYS A 50 3.24 5.55 -3.31
C LYS A 50 3.27 4.76 -4.62
N THR A 51 2.25 3.95 -4.83
CA THR A 51 2.07 3.26 -6.10
C THR A 51 1.80 4.32 -7.17
N ASP A 52 2.71 4.40 -8.15
CA ASP A 52 2.50 5.13 -9.42
C ASP A 52 1.93 4.17 -10.47
N ASP A 53 0.94 3.35 -10.08
CA ASP A 53 0.26 2.40 -10.97
C ASP A 53 -1.00 3.06 -11.57
N PRO A 54 -0.97 3.48 -12.85
CA PRO A 54 -2.12 4.10 -13.49
C PRO A 54 -3.29 3.12 -13.62
N GLU A 55 -3.03 1.82 -13.76
CA GLU A 55 -4.07 0.80 -13.88
C GLU A 55 -4.83 0.66 -12.56
N LEU A 56 -4.12 0.61 -11.43
CA LEU A 56 -4.75 0.62 -10.11
C LEU A 56 -5.60 1.88 -9.89
N SER A 57 -5.11 3.04 -10.33
CA SER A 57 -5.86 4.30 -10.24
C SER A 57 -7.16 4.26 -11.05
N GLU A 58 -7.12 3.69 -12.25
CA GLU A 58 -8.31 3.52 -13.10
C GLU A 58 -9.31 2.56 -12.46
N GLN A 59 -8.86 1.39 -11.99
CA GLN A 59 -9.69 0.39 -11.32
C GLN A 59 -10.37 0.96 -10.06
N CYS A 60 -9.63 1.70 -9.23
CA CYS A 60 -10.18 2.35 -8.04
C CYS A 60 -11.24 3.41 -8.40
N SER A 61 -11.01 4.17 -9.46
CA SER A 61 -11.97 5.16 -9.94
C SER A 61 -13.26 4.47 -10.41
N MET A 62 -13.13 3.42 -11.21
CA MET A 62 -14.26 2.65 -11.71
C MET A 62 -15.07 2.02 -10.57
N ALA A 63 -14.41 1.35 -9.62
CA ALA A 63 -15.06 0.70 -8.49
C ALA A 63 -15.93 1.67 -7.67
N VAL A 64 -15.40 2.86 -7.36
CA VAL A 64 -16.13 3.88 -6.60
C VAL A 64 -17.29 4.47 -7.38
N LEU A 65 -17.10 4.76 -8.66
CA LEU A 65 -18.15 5.34 -9.51
C LEU A 65 -19.29 4.33 -9.76
N VAL A 66 -18.97 3.04 -9.90
CA VAL A 66 -19.97 1.96 -10.03
C VAL A 66 -20.80 1.84 -8.75
N GLU A 67 -20.20 1.88 -7.56
CA GLU A 67 -20.95 1.83 -6.30
C GLU A 67 -21.84 3.07 -6.12
N ASP A 68 -21.34 4.29 -6.38
CA ASP A 68 -22.14 5.51 -6.30
C ASP A 68 -23.34 5.49 -7.27
N GLN A 69 -23.11 5.00 -8.49
CA GLN A 69 -24.17 4.86 -9.50
C GLN A 69 -25.17 3.76 -9.13
N THR A 70 -24.70 2.61 -8.64
CA THR A 70 -25.55 1.45 -8.30
C THR A 70 -26.44 1.74 -7.09
N ARG A 71 -25.90 2.41 -6.07
CA ARG A 71 -26.63 2.79 -4.85
C ARG A 71 -27.36 4.12 -4.96
N GLN A 72 -27.14 4.86 -6.04
CA GLN A 72 -27.73 6.18 -6.29
C GLN A 72 -27.47 7.16 -5.14
N THR A 73 -26.29 7.08 -4.53
CA THR A 73 -25.92 7.91 -3.37
C THR A 73 -25.76 9.39 -3.72
N ASN A 74 -25.56 9.72 -5.02
CA ASN A 74 -25.43 11.08 -5.54
C ASN A 74 -24.40 11.91 -4.75
N LEU A 75 -23.26 11.30 -4.43
CA LEU A 75 -22.25 11.97 -3.61
C LEU A 75 -21.60 13.12 -4.39
N PRO A 76 -21.26 14.25 -3.74
CA PRO A 76 -20.52 15.31 -4.39
C PRO A 76 -19.18 14.82 -4.94
N ILE A 77 -18.74 15.34 -6.10
CA ILE A 77 -17.47 14.97 -6.77
C ILE A 77 -16.28 15.01 -5.80
N VAL A 78 -16.22 16.03 -4.93
CA VAL A 78 -15.15 16.16 -3.93
C VAL A 78 -15.12 14.99 -2.95
N LYS A 79 -16.29 14.44 -2.57
CA LYS A 79 -16.39 13.28 -1.71
C LYS A 79 -15.99 12.01 -2.46
N LEU A 80 -16.43 11.84 -3.70
CA LEU A 80 -16.02 10.72 -4.57
C LEU A 80 -14.50 10.67 -4.75
N ALA A 81 -13.86 11.81 -5.05
CA ALA A 81 -12.40 11.89 -5.19
C ALA A 81 -11.66 11.44 -3.92
N LYS A 82 -12.17 11.78 -2.73
CA LYS A 82 -11.61 11.32 -1.45
C LYS A 82 -11.77 9.81 -1.26
N ILE A 83 -12.92 9.25 -1.65
CA ILE A 83 -13.18 7.81 -1.55
C ILE A 83 -12.26 7.05 -2.50
N ILE A 84 -12.07 7.53 -3.74
CA ILE A 84 -11.12 6.93 -4.70
C ILE A 84 -9.71 6.89 -4.11
N GLY A 85 -9.25 7.99 -3.52
CA GLY A 85 -7.94 8.03 -2.85
C GLY A 85 -7.82 7.05 -1.68
N PHE A 86 -8.90 6.89 -0.90
CA PHE A 86 -8.96 5.88 0.18
C PHE A 86 -8.90 4.46 -0.37
N VAL A 87 -9.70 4.14 -1.40
CA VAL A 87 -9.73 2.81 -2.03
C VAL A 87 -8.37 2.45 -2.59
N ALA A 88 -7.72 3.37 -3.32
CA ALA A 88 -6.38 3.16 -3.86
C ALA A 88 -5.35 2.90 -2.76
N ALA A 89 -5.36 3.70 -1.69
CA ALA A 89 -4.43 3.53 -0.58
C ALA A 89 -4.63 2.18 0.13
N GLN A 90 -5.88 1.75 0.32
CA GLN A 90 -6.18 0.49 0.99
C GLN A 90 -5.89 -0.72 0.11
N ALA A 91 -6.32 -0.71 -1.15
CA ALA A 91 -6.02 -1.78 -2.10
C ALA A 91 -4.50 -2.01 -2.24
N ALA A 92 -3.72 -0.93 -2.30
CA ALA A 92 -2.26 -1.00 -2.34
C ALA A 92 -1.61 -1.54 -1.05
N GLN A 93 -2.25 -1.37 0.11
CA GLN A 93 -1.71 -1.80 1.41
C GLN A 93 -2.13 -3.21 1.79
N THR A 94 -3.38 -3.59 1.51
CA THR A 94 -3.95 -4.88 1.96
C THR A 94 -3.94 -5.95 0.87
N GLY A 95 -3.73 -5.56 -0.39
CA GLY A 95 -3.85 -6.46 -1.54
C GLY A 95 -5.29 -6.85 -1.87
N GLU A 96 -6.29 -6.24 -1.22
CA GLU A 96 -7.69 -6.41 -1.59
C GLU A 96 -8.00 -5.73 -2.93
N THR A 97 -8.97 -6.26 -3.67
CA THR A 97 -9.37 -5.63 -4.94
C THR A 97 -10.07 -4.30 -4.68
N PRO A 98 -9.92 -3.30 -5.58
CA PRO A 98 -10.59 -2.02 -5.44
C PRO A 98 -12.11 -2.12 -5.25
N GLU A 99 -12.78 -3.08 -5.90
CA GLU A 99 -14.21 -3.33 -5.77
C GLU A 99 -14.60 -3.78 -4.36
N ALA A 100 -13.81 -4.69 -3.76
CA ALA A 100 -14.08 -5.18 -2.42
C ALA A 100 -13.95 -4.05 -1.38
N VAL A 101 -12.93 -3.21 -1.52
CA VAL A 101 -12.70 -2.07 -0.63
C VAL A 101 -13.77 -0.99 -0.82
N ALA A 102 -14.12 -0.67 -2.07
CA ALA A 102 -15.18 0.30 -2.38
C ALA A 102 -16.52 -0.17 -1.80
N LYS A 103 -16.92 -1.41 -2.06
CA LYS A 103 -18.15 -2.00 -1.51
C LYS A 103 -18.22 -1.88 0.01
N LYS A 104 -17.15 -2.30 0.71
CA LYS A 104 -17.06 -2.18 2.17
C LYS A 104 -17.23 -0.74 2.65
N TYR A 105 -16.65 0.23 1.94
CA TYR A 105 -16.82 1.64 2.30
C TYR A 105 -18.27 2.09 2.14
N PHE A 106 -18.91 1.79 1.02
CA PHE A 106 -20.31 2.18 0.78
C PHE A 106 -21.29 1.47 1.71
N ASP A 107 -21.02 0.22 2.12
CA ASP A 107 -21.78 -0.49 3.15
C ASP A 107 -21.80 0.24 4.51
N THR A 108 -20.85 1.16 4.77
CA THR A 108 -20.84 2.00 5.99
C THR A 108 -21.61 3.31 5.86
N LEU A 109 -22.08 3.64 4.65
CA LEU A 109 -22.87 4.85 4.39
C LEU A 109 -24.38 4.61 4.50
N ASP A 110 -24.81 3.34 4.42
CA ASP A 110 -26.19 2.88 4.62
C ASP A 110 -26.53 2.76 6.11
#